data_AF-A0A964KYX0-F1
#
_entry.id   AF-A0A964KYX0-F1
#
_cell.length_a   1.000
_cell.length_b   1.000
_cell.length_c   1.000
_cell.angle_alpha   90.00
_cell.angle_beta   90.00
_cell.angle_gamma   90.00
#
_symmetry.space_group_name_H-M   'P 1'
#
loop_
_entity.id
_entity.type
_entity.pdbx_description
1 polymer ?
#
loop_
_entity_poly.entity_id
_entity_poly.type
_entity_poly.pdbx_seq_one_letter_code
_entity_poly.pdbx_strand_id
1 'polypeptide(L)' 'MPRNILSEDQLHPSIRTLVANHEQAIVREVMATASNHRVLVLGMGSNPYCKKARKALHAAGFEH' A
#
# COMPACT_ATOMS: atom_id res chain seq x y z
N MET A 1 2.77 10.10 10.66
CA MET A 1 1.66 11.08 10.77
C MET A 1 0.40 10.39 10.28
N PRO A 2 -0.68 10.31 11.07
CA PRO A 2 -1.95 9.78 10.59
C PRO A 2 -2.46 10.67 9.45
N ARG A 3 -2.93 10.06 8.36
CA ARG A 3 -3.56 10.80 7.26
C ARG A 3 -4.99 11.10 7.70
N ASN A 4 -5.36 12.37 7.80
CA ASN A 4 -6.74 12.75 8.08
C ASN A 4 -7.61 12.34 6.88
N ILE A 5 -8.62 11.53 7.12
CA ILE A 5 -9.61 11.09 6.13
C ILE A 5 -10.99 11.54 6.57
N LEU A 6 -11.88 11.82 5.61
CA LEU A 6 -13.28 12.14 5.89
C LEU A 6 -14.01 10.91 6.41
N SER A 7 -14.95 11.11 7.34
CA SER A 7 -15.90 10.05 7.72
C SER A 7 -16.93 9.83 6.62
N GLU A 8 -17.49 8.62 6.51
CA GLU A 8 -18.44 8.28 5.44
C GLU A 8 -19.68 9.20 5.40
N ASP A 9 -20.14 9.67 6.55
CA ASP A 9 -21.26 10.62 6.66
C ASP A 9 -21.00 11.99 6.02
N GLN A 10 -19.72 12.35 5.88
CA GLN A 10 -19.29 13.60 5.22
C GLN A 10 -19.13 13.42 3.71
N LEU A 11 -19.23 12.20 3.19
CA LEU A 11 -19.21 11.93 1.76
C LEU A 11 -20.62 12.02 1.19
N HIS A 12 -20.75 12.71 0.06
CA HIS A 12 -22.00 12.77 -0.67
C HIS A 12 -22.46 11.35 -1.06
N PRO A 13 -23.74 10.98 -0.88
CA PRO A 13 -24.21 9.61 -1.08
C PRO A 13 -23.85 9.01 -2.45
N SER A 14 -23.83 9.81 -3.51
CA SER A 14 -23.51 9.36 -4.87
C SER A 14 -22.06 8.90 -5.08
N ILE A 15 -21.11 9.29 -4.21
CA ILE A 15 -19.70 8.93 -4.37
C ILE A 15 -19.22 7.90 -3.35
N ARG A 16 -20.03 7.54 -2.35
CA ARG A 16 -19.63 6.63 -1.25
C ARG A 16 -19.12 5.30 -1.78
N THR A 17 -19.85 4.68 -2.70
CA THR A 17 -19.46 3.41 -3.32
C THR A 17 -18.15 3.53 -4.10
N LEU A 18 -17.94 4.64 -4.82
CA LEU A 18 -16.70 4.86 -5.57
C LEU A 18 -15.52 4.96 -4.61
N VAL A 19 -15.62 5.81 -3.58
CA VAL A 19 -14.55 6.02 -2.59
C VAL A 19 -14.25 4.73 -1.82
N ALA A 20 -15.28 4.00 -1.37
CA ALA A 20 -15.12 2.74 -0.66
C ALA A 20 -14.39 1.68 -1.50
N ASN A 21 -14.61 1.67 -2.81
CA ASN A 21 -14.05 0.67 -3.72
C ASN A 21 -12.79 1.12 -4.47
N HIS A 22 -12.42 2.40 -4.37
CA HIS A 22 -11.28 2.97 -5.09
C HIS A 22 -9.98 2.25 -4.71
N GLU A 23 -9.29 1.68 -5.71
CA GLU A 23 -8.05 0.91 -5.54
C GLU A 23 -8.13 -0.28 -4.56
N GLN A 24 -9.33 -0.78 -4.25
CA GLN A 24 -9.52 -1.93 -3.35
C GLN A 24 -8.75 -3.18 -3.80
N ALA A 25 -8.59 -3.37 -5.11
CA ALA A 25 -7.80 -4.48 -5.65
C ALA A 25 -6.35 -4.43 -5.15
N ILE A 26 -5.71 -3.26 -5.26
CA ILE A 26 -4.33 -3.03 -4.79
C ILE A 26 -4.25 -3.22 -3.28
N VAL A 27 -5.19 -2.66 -2.52
CA VAL A 27 -5.19 -2.79 -1.06
C VAL A 27 -5.29 -4.26 -0.63
N ARG A 28 -6.15 -5.05 -1.26
CA ARG A 28 -6.29 -6.48 -0.98
C ARG A 28 -5.02 -7.26 -1.31
N GLU A 29 -4.41 -7.01 -2.47
CA GLU A 29 -3.15 -7.65 -2.87
C GLU A 29 -2.02 -7.34 -1.88
N VAL A 30 -1.92 -6.09 -1.45
CA VAL A 30 -0.95 -5.65 -0.44
C VAL A 30 -1.19 -6.34 0.89
N MET A 31 -2.42 -6.40 1.38
CA MET A 31 -2.74 -7.07 2.65
C MET A 31 -2.45 -8.57 2.61
N ALA A 32 -2.78 -9.23 1.51
CA ALA A 32 -2.50 -10.65 1.32
C ALA A 32 -0.99 -10.91 1.32
N THR A 33 -0.22 -10.10 0.60
CA THR A 33 1.25 -10.23 0.54
C THR A 33 1.89 -9.92 1.89
N ALA A 34 1.46 -8.86 2.57
CA ALA A 34 1.99 -8.47 3.88
C ALA A 34 1.81 -9.58 4.95
N SER A 35 0.79 -10.44 4.80
CA SER A 35 0.55 -11.56 5.72
C SER A 35 1.57 -12.70 5.55
N ASN A 36 2.22 -12.80 4.39
CA ASN A 36 3.14 -13.89 4.06
C ASN A 36 4.63 -13.51 4.18
N HIS A 37 4.94 -12.22 4.26
CA HIS A 37 6.31 -11.71 4.24
C HIS A 37 6.65 -10.91 5.50
N ARG A 38 7.82 -11.16 6.09
CA ARG A 38 8.31 -10.40 7.26
C ARG A 38 8.63 -8.95 6.91
N VAL A 39 9.05 -8.70 5.68
CA VAL A 39 9.35 -7.38 5.13
C VAL A 39 8.75 -7.31 3.74
N LEU A 40 8.12 -6.18 3.39
CA LEU A 40 7.52 -5.95 2.07
C LEU A 40 7.90 -4.55 1.57
N VAL A 41 8.36 -4.44 0.33
CA VAL A 41 8.66 -3.15 -0.32
C VAL A 41 7.60 -2.82 -1.37
N LEU A 42 6.82 -1.77 -1.12
CA LEU A 42 5.77 -1.31 -2.03
C LEU A 42 6.13 0.02 -2.68
N GLY A 43 5.88 0.13 -3.98
CA GLY A 43 5.99 1.40 -4.72
C GLY A 43 5.85 1.21 -6.22
N MET A 44 5.91 2.31 -6.97
CA MET A 44 5.79 2.28 -8.43
C MET A 44 6.97 1.53 -9.06
N GLY A 45 6.71 0.67 -10.06
CA GLY A 45 7.75 -0.15 -10.69
C GLY A 45 8.89 0.64 -11.33
N SER A 46 8.63 1.87 -11.78
CA SER A 46 9.63 2.79 -12.33
C SER A 46 10.41 3.57 -11.26
N ASN A 47 10.04 3.47 -9.99
CA ASN A 47 10.66 4.24 -8.93
C ASN A 47 12.05 3.67 -8.57
N PRO A 48 13.15 4.43 -8.77
CA PRO A 48 14.50 3.96 -8.49
C PRO A 48 14.76 3.72 -6.99
N TYR A 49 13.98 4.34 -6.10
CA TYR A 49 14.10 4.16 -4.65
C TYR A 49 13.59 2.79 -4.19
N CYS A 50 12.59 2.20 -4.87
CA CYS A 50 12.17 0.82 -4.59
C CYS A 50 13.33 -0.15 -4.81
N LYS A 51 14.07 0.01 -5.92
CA LYS A 51 15.26 -0.80 -6.22
C LYS A 51 16.36 -0.61 -5.17
N LYS A 52 16.57 0.62 -4.69
CA LYS A 52 17.54 0.92 -3.62
C LYS A 52 17.15 0.25 -2.30
N ALA A 53 15.87 0.33 -1.90
CA ALA A 53 15.36 -0.29 -0.68
C ALA A 53 15.55 -1.82 -0.71
N ARG A 54 15.16 -2.46 -1.82
CA ARG A 54 15.37 -3.90 -2.04
C ARG A 54 16.84 -4.31 -1.89
N LYS A 55 17.76 -3.56 -2.50
CA LYS A 55 19.21 -3.81 -2.39
C LYS A 55 19.71 -3.67 -0.95
N ALA A 56 19.23 -2.66 -0.23
CA ALA A 56 19.63 -2.43 1.16
C ALA A 56 19.12 -3.55 2.09
N LEU A 57 17.88 -4.00 1.91
CA LEU A 57 17.30 -5.12 2.66
C LEU A 57 18.05 -6.41 2.40
N HIS A 58 18.37 -6.70 1.13
CA HIS A 58 19.20 -7.85 0.78
C HIS A 58 20.59 -7.79 1.42
N ALA A 59 21.25 -6.62 1.39
CA ALA A 59 22.56 -6.44 2.03
C ALA A 59 22.50 -6.59 3.56
N ALA A 60 21.36 -6.28 4.17
CA ALA A 60 21.10 -6.48 5.60
C ALA A 60 20.62 -7.92 5.94
N GLY A 61 20.55 -8.82 4.96
CA GLY A 61 20.16 -10.22 5.16
C GLY A 61 18.65 -10.45 5.27
N PHE A 62 17.82 -9.49 4.87
CA PHE A 62 16.36 -9.64 4.86
C PHE A 62 15.84 -10.07 3.48
N GLU A 63 15.12 -11.19 3.45
CA GLU A 63 14.22 -11.54 2.34
C GLU A 63 12.98 -10.64 2.39
N HIS A 64 12.56 -10.16 1.22
CA HIS A 64 11.58 -9.08 1.05
C HIS A 64 10.82 -9.21 -0.27
#